data_AF-A0A2V8Z0D1-F1
#
_entry.id   AF-A0A2V8Z0D1-F1
#
_cell.length_a   1.000
_cell.length_b   1.000
_cell.length_c   1.000
_cell.angle_alpha   90.00
_cell.angle_beta   90.00
_cell.angle_gamma   90.00
#
_symmetry.space_group_name_H-M   'P 1'
#
loop_
_entity.id
_entity.type
_entity.pdbx_description
1 polymer ?
#
loop_
_entity_poly.entity_id
_entity_poly.type
_entity_poly.pdbx_seq_one_letter_code
_entity_poly.pdbx_strand_id
1 'polypeptide(L)'
;MTSMNRTLVIMAKAPRLGSVKTRLAESLPLEAITELYRCLLNDTIALAQTLDHVEIAIMCPASDAEDLSRVVAKTVPIVPQTGQGLAAGLACVFKHFAASGHQRVMAFNSDSPHLPAAVLETAFDLLETRDLVVGPTHDGGYYLVGAKASHPGLFSNDGMGTRNALEALLTRARELGISVQLTDPFYDIDIAADLRQLADELRRMPRKAPRTAEWLSKQARAGHE
;
A
#
# COMPACT_ATOMS: atom_id res chain seq x y z
N MET A 1 27.53 -2.95 11.66
CA MET A 1 26.47 -3.20 10.67
C MET A 1 25.19 -3.47 11.44
N THR A 2 24.35 -2.46 11.63
CA THR A 2 22.99 -2.66 12.13
C THR A 2 22.27 -3.56 11.13
N SER A 3 21.83 -4.74 11.58
CA SER A 3 21.09 -5.67 10.74
C SER A 3 19.83 -4.97 10.23
N MET A 4 19.65 -4.90 8.90
CA MET A 4 18.40 -4.42 8.28
C MET A 4 17.31 -5.43 8.64
N ASN A 5 16.50 -5.07 9.64
CA ASN A 5 15.51 -5.95 10.24
C ASN A 5 14.07 -5.47 10.02
N ARG A 6 13.90 -4.60 9.01
CA ARG A 6 12.64 -3.97 8.62
C ARG A 6 12.49 -4.11 7.11
N THR A 7 11.35 -4.61 6.67
CA THR A 7 11.00 -4.72 5.26
C THR A 7 9.64 -4.07 5.04
N LEU A 8 9.55 -3.15 4.10
CA LEU A 8 8.31 -2.58 3.61
C LEU A 8 8.02 -3.12 2.21
N VAL A 9 6.89 -3.81 2.07
CA VAL A 9 6.45 -4.45 0.84
C VAL A 9 5.23 -3.72 0.30
N ILE A 10 5.40 -3.07 -0.84
CA ILE A 10 4.32 -2.35 -1.52
C ILE A 10 3.49 -3.35 -2.32
N MET A 11 2.20 -3.45 -1.99
CA MET A 11 1.22 -4.27 -2.70
C MET A 11 0.74 -3.51 -3.94
N ALA A 12 1.16 -3.95 -5.12
CA ALA A 12 0.88 -3.25 -6.38
C ALA A 12 0.31 -4.17 -7.45
N LYS A 13 -0.46 -3.58 -8.36
CA LYS A 13 -0.87 -4.19 -9.64
C LYS A 13 -0.16 -3.49 -10.78
N ALA A 14 -0.05 -4.16 -11.92
CA ALA A 14 0.42 -3.49 -13.13
C ALA A 14 -0.55 -2.36 -13.53
N PRO A 15 -0.05 -1.18 -13.91
CA PRO A 15 -0.88 -0.05 -14.37
C PRO A 15 -1.41 -0.31 -15.78
N ARG A 16 -2.38 -1.22 -15.87
CA ARG A 16 -3.10 -1.58 -17.09
C ARG A 16 -4.46 -0.89 -17.13
N LEU A 17 -4.87 -0.53 -18.34
CA LEU A 17 -6.15 0.11 -18.61
C LEU A 17 -7.30 -0.72 -18.02
N GLY A 18 -8.20 -0.07 -17.28
CA GLY A 18 -9.37 -0.71 -16.67
C GLY A 18 -9.08 -1.72 -15.55
N SER A 19 -7.82 -1.86 -15.11
CA SER A 19 -7.43 -2.85 -14.07
C SER A 19 -7.16 -2.24 -12.69
N VAL A 20 -7.01 -0.92 -12.63
CA VAL A 20 -6.64 -0.15 -11.43
C VAL A 20 -7.60 1.00 -11.23
N LYS A 21 -7.90 1.31 -9.96
CA LYS A 21 -8.77 2.43 -9.56
C LYS A 21 -10.06 2.54 -10.38
N THR A 22 -10.71 1.39 -10.61
CA THR A 22 -11.88 1.27 -11.49
C THR A 22 -13.07 2.11 -11.03
N ARG A 23 -13.18 2.40 -9.74
CA ARG A 23 -14.18 3.31 -9.17
C ARG A 23 -14.03 4.76 -9.67
N LEU A 24 -12.84 5.18 -10.09
CA LEU A 24 -12.63 6.50 -10.70
C LEU A 24 -13.15 6.58 -12.14
N ALA A 25 -13.51 5.45 -12.78
CA ALA A 25 -13.99 5.43 -14.16
C ALA A 25 -15.33 6.16 -14.34
N GLU A 26 -16.07 6.40 -13.25
CA GLU A 26 -17.27 7.24 -13.25
C GLU A 26 -16.96 8.74 -13.46
N SER A 27 -15.72 9.15 -13.25
CA SER A 27 -15.32 10.57 -13.24
C SER A 27 -14.12 10.89 -14.15
N LEU A 28 -13.35 9.90 -14.57
CA LEU A 28 -12.15 10.07 -15.38
C LEU A 28 -12.06 9.03 -16.51
N PRO A 29 -11.48 9.38 -17.67
CA PRO A 29 -11.13 8.40 -18.70
C PRO A 29 -10.14 7.35 -18.17
N LEU A 30 -10.21 6.13 -18.69
CA LEU A 30 -9.39 5.01 -18.23
C LEU A 30 -7.89 5.28 -18.39
N GLU A 31 -7.50 6.00 -19.44
CA GLU A 31 -6.12 6.41 -19.73
C GLU A 31 -5.60 7.34 -18.63
N ALA A 32 -6.42 8.33 -18.25
CA ALA A 32 -6.12 9.28 -17.19
C ALA A 32 -5.99 8.58 -15.83
N ILE A 33 -6.86 7.60 -15.55
CA ILE A 33 -6.78 6.79 -14.32
C ILE A 33 -5.50 5.96 -14.29
N THR A 34 -5.12 5.37 -15.42
CA THR A 34 -3.91 4.56 -15.52
C THR A 34 -2.66 5.42 -15.30
N GLU A 35 -2.64 6.63 -15.85
CA GLU A 35 -1.56 7.59 -15.63
C GLU A 35 -1.50 8.06 -14.17
N LEU A 36 -2.65 8.43 -13.58
CA LEU A 36 -2.76 8.78 -12.17
C LEU A 36 -2.20 7.67 -11.28
N TYR A 37 -2.61 6.42 -11.50
CA TYR A 37 -2.11 5.29 -10.72
C TYR A 37 -0.59 5.10 -10.86
N ARG A 38 -0.01 5.34 -12.04
CA ARG A 38 1.46 5.35 -12.20
C ARG A 38 2.12 6.44 -11.36
N CYS A 39 1.55 7.64 -11.32
CA CYS A 39 2.06 8.73 -10.49
C CYS A 39 1.99 8.37 -8.99
N LEU A 40 0.84 7.85 -8.54
CA LEU A 40 0.64 7.40 -7.17
C LEU A 40 1.65 6.32 -6.78
N LEU A 41 1.78 5.26 -7.59
CA LEU A 41 2.72 4.17 -7.34
C LEU A 41 4.16 4.66 -7.23
N ASN A 42 4.61 5.50 -8.17
CA ASN A 42 5.99 5.98 -8.18
C ASN A 42 6.29 6.92 -7.00
N ASP A 43 5.34 7.74 -6.59
CA ASP A 43 5.49 8.58 -5.40
C ASP A 43 5.43 7.75 -4.11
N THR A 44 4.62 6.68 -4.05
CA THR A 44 4.58 5.74 -2.92
C THR A 44 5.92 5.00 -2.77
N ILE A 45 6.52 4.57 -3.90
CA ILE A 45 7.86 3.98 -3.91
C ILE A 45 8.90 5.00 -3.43
N ALA A 46 8.82 6.25 -3.91
CA ALA A 46 9.73 7.30 -3.47
C ALA A 46 9.60 7.59 -1.97
N LEU A 47 8.37 7.64 -1.43
CA LEU A 47 8.10 7.74 0.00
C LEU A 47 8.76 6.59 0.78
N ALA A 48 8.55 5.35 0.34
CA ALA A 48 9.15 4.17 0.96
C ALA A 48 10.69 4.23 0.97
N GLN A 49 11.30 4.73 -0.10
CA GLN A 49 12.74 4.92 -0.21
C GLN A 49 13.31 6.04 0.67
N THR A 50 12.47 6.88 1.29
CA THR A 50 12.91 7.86 2.28
C THR A 50 13.11 7.29 3.68
N LEU A 51 12.65 6.05 3.93
CA LEU A 51 12.77 5.40 5.23
C LEU A 51 14.19 4.90 5.46
N ASP A 52 14.74 5.18 6.64
CA ASP A 52 16.09 4.78 7.00
C ASP A 52 16.13 3.32 7.44
N HIS A 53 17.09 2.57 6.94
CA HIS A 53 17.31 1.16 7.32
C HIS A 53 16.12 0.21 7.07
N VAL A 54 15.34 0.48 6.02
CA VAL A 54 14.23 -0.37 5.58
C VAL A 54 14.51 -0.95 4.20
N GLU A 55 14.39 -2.27 4.06
CA GLU A 55 14.38 -2.93 2.75
C GLU A 55 13.03 -2.71 2.06
N ILE A 56 13.05 -2.25 0.81
CA ILE A 56 11.83 -1.98 0.04
C ILE A 56 11.66 -3.04 -1.04
N ALA A 57 10.48 -3.63 -1.13
CA ALA A 57 10.11 -4.56 -2.19
C ALA A 57 8.69 -4.26 -2.69
N ILE A 58 8.35 -4.80 -3.86
CA ILE A 58 6.99 -4.80 -4.39
C ILE A 58 6.51 -6.23 -4.47
N MET A 59 5.29 -6.48 -4.01
CA MET A 59 4.60 -7.75 -4.26
C MET A 59 3.37 -7.52 -5.14
N CYS A 60 3.22 -8.35 -6.17
CA CYS A 60 2.18 -8.21 -7.18
C CYS A 60 1.65 -9.56 -7.66
N PRO A 61 0.49 -9.62 -8.34
CA PRO A 61 0.08 -10.81 -9.08
C PRO A 61 1.17 -11.28 -10.05
N ALA A 62 1.32 -12.58 -10.24
CA ALA A 62 2.37 -13.12 -11.11
C ALA A 62 2.27 -12.63 -12.57
N SER A 63 1.04 -12.42 -13.06
CA SER A 63 0.75 -11.83 -14.37
C SER A 63 1.17 -10.35 -14.52
N ASP A 64 1.54 -9.69 -13.43
CA ASP A 64 1.79 -8.25 -13.39
C ASP A 64 3.28 -7.95 -13.30
N ALA A 65 4.10 -8.95 -12.98
CA ALA A 65 5.52 -8.76 -12.65
C ALA A 65 6.32 -8.18 -13.82
N GLU A 66 6.09 -8.68 -15.04
CA GLU A 66 6.79 -8.16 -16.23
C GLU A 66 6.40 -6.70 -16.52
N ASP A 67 5.11 -6.39 -16.53
CA ASP A 67 4.62 -5.04 -16.78
C ASP A 67 5.10 -4.05 -15.71
N LEU A 68 5.07 -4.44 -14.44
CA LEU A 68 5.59 -3.63 -13.33
C LEU A 68 7.10 -3.38 -13.47
N SER A 69 7.88 -4.36 -13.90
CA SER A 69 9.32 -4.20 -14.11
C SER A 69 9.69 -3.17 -15.18
N ARG A 70 8.76 -2.87 -16.10
CA ARG A 70 8.92 -1.84 -17.13
C ARG A 70 8.55 -0.44 -16.63
N VAL A 71 7.75 -0.35 -15.57
CA VAL A 71 7.23 0.92 -15.03
C VAL A 71 8.02 1.39 -13.81
N VAL A 72 8.45 0.45 -12.97
CA VAL A 72 9.13 0.74 -11.72
C VAL A 72 10.64 0.85 -11.93
N ALA A 73 11.31 1.71 -11.16
CA ALA A 73 12.75 1.79 -11.14
C ALA A 73 13.38 0.42 -10.82
N LYS A 74 14.43 0.05 -11.57
CA LYS A 74 15.13 -1.25 -11.44
C LYS A 74 15.74 -1.52 -10.06
N THR A 75 15.72 -0.54 -9.16
CA THR A 75 16.29 -0.61 -7.81
C THR A 75 15.38 -1.29 -6.80
N VAL A 76 14.09 -1.50 -7.11
CA VAL A 76 13.13 -2.14 -6.19
C VAL A 76 12.82 -3.57 -6.67
N PRO A 77 13.13 -4.61 -5.88
CA PRO A 77 12.77 -5.98 -6.21
C PRO A 77 11.26 -6.15 -6.36
N ILE A 78 10.85 -6.85 -7.42
CA ILE A 78 9.46 -7.24 -7.66
C ILE A 78 9.35 -8.73 -7.37
N VAL A 79 8.49 -9.10 -6.42
CA VAL A 79 8.25 -10.47 -6.00
C VAL A 79 6.84 -10.89 -6.42
N PRO A 80 6.69 -11.80 -7.39
CA PRO A 80 5.40 -12.37 -7.74
C PRO A 80 4.78 -13.09 -6.53
N GLN A 81 3.54 -12.73 -6.18
CA GLN A 81 2.79 -13.46 -5.15
C GLN A 81 2.36 -14.84 -5.66
N THR A 82 2.21 -15.78 -4.73
CA THR A 82 1.56 -17.06 -4.99
C THR A 82 0.09 -17.02 -4.58
N GLY A 83 -0.80 -17.54 -5.42
CA GLY A 83 -2.24 -17.53 -5.18
C GLY A 83 -2.93 -16.26 -5.68
N GLN A 84 -4.27 -16.28 -5.65
CA GLN A 84 -5.10 -15.25 -6.26
C GLN A 84 -5.67 -14.28 -5.23
N GLY A 85 -5.78 -13.02 -5.62
CA GLY A 85 -6.35 -11.96 -4.80
C GLY A 85 -5.37 -11.42 -3.74
N LEU A 86 -5.80 -10.34 -3.09
CA LEU A 86 -4.95 -9.63 -2.13
C LEU A 86 -4.66 -10.48 -0.88
N ALA A 87 -5.54 -11.42 -0.49
CA ALA A 87 -5.40 -12.20 0.74
C ALA A 87 -4.22 -13.17 0.63
N ALA A 88 -4.16 -13.84 -0.53
CA ALA A 88 -3.02 -14.66 -0.90
C ALA A 88 -1.73 -13.83 -1.01
N GLY A 89 -1.83 -12.60 -1.53
CA GLY A 89 -0.74 -11.64 -1.57
C GLY A 89 -0.17 -11.34 -0.19
N LEU A 90 -1.02 -10.89 0.75
CA LEU A 90 -0.62 -10.59 2.13
C LEU A 90 -0.01 -11.82 2.82
N ALA A 91 -0.63 -12.99 2.70
CA ALA A 91 -0.05 -14.22 3.24
C ALA A 91 1.33 -14.54 2.62
N CYS A 92 1.50 -14.28 1.32
CA CYS A 92 2.76 -14.45 0.61
C CYS A 92 3.83 -13.47 1.10
N VAL A 93 3.48 -12.21 1.39
CA VAL A 93 4.40 -11.22 1.99
C VAL A 93 5.04 -11.78 3.25
N PHE A 94 4.23 -12.16 4.24
CA PHE A 94 4.78 -12.60 5.52
C PHE A 94 5.47 -13.96 5.41
N LYS A 95 4.99 -14.86 4.53
CA LYS A 95 5.67 -16.12 4.28
C LYS A 95 7.06 -15.91 3.65
N HIS A 96 7.20 -14.95 2.74
CA HIS A 96 8.45 -14.70 2.03
C HIS A 96 9.45 -13.91 2.88
N PHE A 97 9.01 -12.78 3.45
CA PHE A 97 9.90 -11.81 4.10
C PHE A 97 10.08 -12.06 5.60
N ALA A 98 9.11 -12.68 6.29
CA ALA A 98 9.21 -12.93 7.74
C ALA A 98 9.80 -14.31 8.09
N ALA A 99 10.35 -15.04 7.11
CA ALA A 99 10.79 -16.43 7.26
C ALA A 99 11.91 -16.63 8.31
N SER A 100 12.73 -15.61 8.59
CA SER A 100 13.83 -15.67 9.56
C SER A 100 13.43 -15.32 11.00
N GLY A 101 12.14 -14.98 11.24
CA GLY A 101 11.57 -14.74 12.58
C GLY A 101 12.06 -13.49 13.32
N HIS A 102 13.07 -12.81 12.79
CA HIS A 102 13.59 -11.57 13.37
C HIS A 102 13.07 -10.32 12.64
N GLN A 103 12.58 -10.47 11.41
CA GLN A 103 12.20 -9.37 10.51
C GLN A 103 10.85 -8.77 10.87
N ARG A 104 10.80 -7.43 10.98
CA ARG A 104 9.56 -6.67 11.02
C ARG A 104 9.14 -6.38 9.58
N VAL A 105 8.07 -7.01 9.14
CA VAL A 105 7.59 -6.90 7.76
C VAL A 105 6.31 -6.10 7.76
N MET A 106 6.15 -5.17 6.82
CA MET A 106 4.90 -4.44 6.58
C MET A 106 4.49 -4.58 5.13
N ALA A 107 3.24 -4.97 4.89
CA ALA A 107 2.58 -4.81 3.61
C ALA A 107 1.84 -3.45 3.60
N PHE A 108 2.10 -2.65 2.57
CA PHE A 108 1.55 -1.29 2.41
C PHE A 108 0.88 -1.16 1.04
N ASN A 109 -0.20 -0.39 0.94
CA ASN A 109 -0.84 -0.12 -0.35
C ASN A 109 0.08 0.67 -1.30
N SER A 110 -0.27 0.68 -2.58
CA SER A 110 0.53 1.32 -3.63
C SER A 110 0.13 2.77 -3.92
N ASP A 111 -0.89 3.29 -3.26
CA ASP A 111 -1.60 4.49 -3.69
C ASP A 111 -1.80 5.55 -2.62
N SER A 112 -1.10 5.45 -1.48
CA SER A 112 -1.10 6.49 -0.44
C SER A 112 0.25 7.25 -0.36
N PRO A 113 0.71 7.92 -1.43
CA PRO A 113 2.00 8.62 -1.41
C PRO A 113 2.03 9.85 -0.49
N HIS A 114 0.86 10.32 -0.06
CA HIS A 114 0.68 11.48 0.82
C HIS A 114 0.69 11.10 2.31
N LEU A 115 0.80 9.80 2.63
CA LEU A 115 0.97 9.33 4.00
C LEU A 115 2.27 9.91 4.59
N PRO A 116 2.25 10.51 5.79
CA PRO A 116 3.49 10.94 6.43
C PRO A 116 4.42 9.75 6.71
N ALA A 117 5.69 9.83 6.32
CA ALA A 117 6.68 8.78 6.55
C ALA A 117 6.77 8.36 8.03
N ALA A 118 6.57 9.30 8.96
CA ALA A 118 6.54 9.04 10.39
C ALA A 118 5.48 8.02 10.82
N VAL A 119 4.38 7.86 10.06
CA VAL A 119 3.38 6.83 10.34
C VAL A 119 3.93 5.43 10.06
N LEU A 120 4.72 5.27 8.98
CA LEU A 120 5.40 4.01 8.65
C LEU A 120 6.48 3.68 9.69
N GLU A 121 7.27 4.67 10.12
CA GLU A 121 8.25 4.49 11.20
C GLU A 121 7.58 4.07 12.51
N THR A 122 6.52 4.79 12.90
CA THR A 122 5.73 4.44 14.10
C THR A 122 5.16 3.02 14.00
N ALA A 123 4.69 2.61 12.83
CA ALA A 123 4.19 1.25 12.63
C ALA A 123 5.29 0.18 12.85
N PHE A 124 6.53 0.44 12.41
CA PHE A 124 7.67 -0.43 12.71
C PHE A 124 8.04 -0.47 14.20
N ASP A 125 7.96 0.66 14.89
CA ASP A 125 8.24 0.74 16.33
C ASP A 125 7.19 -0.01 17.14
N LEU A 126 5.91 0.07 16.75
CA LEU A 126 4.84 -0.70 17.39
C LEU A 126 5.05 -2.21 17.29
N LEU A 127 5.68 -2.69 16.21
CA LEU A 127 6.05 -4.10 16.06
C LEU A 127 7.15 -4.56 17.02
N GLU A 128 7.79 -3.67 17.79
CA GLU A 128 8.70 -4.10 18.87
C GLU A 128 7.97 -4.81 20.00
N THR A 129 6.73 -4.38 20.29
CA THR A 129 5.96 -4.85 21.44
C THR A 129 4.68 -5.58 21.05
N ARG A 130 4.33 -5.57 19.77
CA ARG A 130 3.10 -6.16 19.22
C ARG A 130 3.42 -7.19 18.15
N ASP A 131 2.50 -8.11 17.94
CA ASP A 131 2.65 -9.16 16.93
C ASP A 131 2.10 -8.72 15.58
N LEU A 132 1.06 -7.87 15.60
CA LEU A 132 0.40 -7.30 14.43
C LEU A 132 0.19 -5.78 14.61
N VAL A 133 0.46 -5.03 13.56
CA VAL A 133 0.09 -3.61 13.44
C VAL A 133 -0.80 -3.45 12.22
N VAL A 134 -1.87 -2.65 12.33
CA VAL A 134 -2.79 -2.41 11.22
C VAL A 134 -3.04 -0.91 11.09
N GLY A 135 -2.92 -0.39 9.88
CA GLY A 135 -3.28 0.98 9.53
C GLY A 135 -4.66 1.03 8.90
N PRO A 136 -5.70 1.48 9.61
CA PRO A 136 -7.07 1.41 9.12
C PRO A 136 -7.35 2.49 8.06
N THR A 137 -8.24 2.18 7.10
CA THR A 137 -8.84 3.19 6.23
C THR A 137 -10.21 3.62 6.76
N HIS A 138 -10.69 4.81 6.36
CA HIS A 138 -11.99 5.31 6.81
C HIS A 138 -13.19 4.48 6.30
N ASP A 139 -13.01 3.72 5.22
CA ASP A 139 -14.06 2.91 4.59
C ASP A 139 -14.18 1.48 5.17
N GLY A 140 -13.38 1.16 6.19
CA GLY A 140 -13.37 -0.13 6.89
C GLY A 140 -12.37 -1.16 6.34
N GLY A 141 -11.51 -0.75 5.41
CA GLY A 141 -10.31 -1.47 5.01
C GLY A 141 -9.08 -1.13 5.86
N TYR A 142 -7.90 -1.37 5.30
CA TYR A 142 -6.62 -1.01 5.88
C TYR A 142 -5.60 -0.73 4.77
N TYR A 143 -4.82 0.35 4.94
CA TYR A 143 -3.76 0.73 4.01
C TYR A 143 -2.43 0.02 4.33
N LEU A 144 -2.29 -0.48 5.56
CA LEU A 144 -1.09 -1.14 6.04
C LEU A 144 -1.42 -2.32 6.96
N VAL A 145 -0.65 -3.40 6.85
CA VAL A 145 -0.61 -4.48 7.84
C VAL A 145 0.84 -4.91 8.05
N GLY A 146 1.28 -5.01 9.29
CA GLY A 146 2.64 -5.39 9.65
C GLY A 146 2.69 -6.49 10.70
N ALA A 147 3.69 -7.37 10.62
CA ALA A 147 3.88 -8.47 11.55
C ALA A 147 5.37 -8.86 11.66
N LYS A 148 5.73 -9.56 12.74
CA LYS A 148 7.07 -10.14 12.95
C LYS A 148 7.23 -11.56 12.38
N ALA A 149 6.12 -12.21 12.05
CA ALA A 149 6.09 -13.60 11.61
C ALA A 149 4.93 -13.84 10.65
N SER A 150 5.01 -14.94 9.90
CA SER A 150 3.85 -15.45 9.18
C SER A 150 2.89 -16.10 10.17
N HIS A 151 1.63 -15.66 10.15
CA HIS A 151 0.54 -16.23 10.96
C HIS A 151 -0.44 -16.97 10.05
N PRO A 152 -0.31 -18.31 9.90
CA PRO A 152 -1.24 -19.10 9.11
C PRO A 152 -2.68 -18.88 9.56
N GLY A 153 -3.58 -18.65 8.61
CA GLY A 153 -5.00 -18.41 8.90
C GLY A 153 -5.38 -16.95 9.20
N LEU A 154 -4.43 -16.03 9.38
CA LEU A 154 -4.72 -14.63 9.69
C LEU A 154 -5.58 -13.94 8.62
N PHE A 155 -5.32 -14.23 7.35
CA PHE A 155 -6.06 -13.70 6.19
C PHE A 155 -7.11 -14.67 5.65
N SER A 156 -7.50 -15.69 6.42
CA SER A 156 -8.54 -16.62 5.99
C SER A 156 -9.94 -16.04 6.28
N ASN A 157 -10.81 -16.01 5.27
CA ASN A 157 -12.16 -15.41 5.35
C ASN A 157 -12.16 -13.91 5.72
N ASP A 158 -11.15 -13.16 5.26
CA ASP A 158 -10.90 -11.77 5.65
C ASP A 158 -11.88 -10.73 5.08
N GLY A 159 -12.89 -11.15 4.30
CA GLY A 159 -13.86 -10.22 3.69
C GLY A 159 -13.19 -9.13 2.87
N MET A 160 -11.98 -9.38 2.33
CA MET A 160 -11.17 -8.31 1.79
C MET A 160 -11.78 -7.69 0.53
N GLY A 161 -11.67 -6.36 0.41
CA GLY A 161 -12.38 -5.58 -0.60
C GLY A 161 -13.81 -5.22 -0.21
N THR A 162 -14.22 -5.50 1.03
CA THR A 162 -15.49 -5.06 1.63
C THR A 162 -15.24 -4.08 2.78
N ARG A 163 -16.30 -3.40 3.22
CA ARG A 163 -16.28 -2.46 4.37
C ARG A 163 -15.99 -3.13 5.72
N ASN A 164 -15.98 -4.47 5.77
CA ASN A 164 -15.77 -5.23 7.01
C ASN A 164 -14.38 -5.89 7.05
N ALA A 165 -13.48 -5.54 6.13
CA ALA A 165 -12.18 -6.19 6.00
C ALA A 165 -11.31 -6.02 7.26
N LEU A 166 -11.31 -4.82 7.86
CA LEU A 166 -10.61 -4.57 9.13
C LEU A 166 -11.20 -5.40 10.27
N GLU A 167 -12.53 -5.43 10.41
CA GLU A 167 -13.20 -6.17 11.47
C GLU A 167 -12.92 -7.68 11.37
N ALA A 168 -12.95 -8.23 10.16
CA ALA A 168 -12.62 -9.63 9.89
C ALA A 168 -11.18 -9.95 10.27
N LEU A 169 -10.22 -9.10 9.89
CA LEU A 169 -8.80 -9.26 10.26
C LEU A 169 -8.60 -9.22 11.79
N LEU A 170 -9.21 -8.24 12.47
CA LEU A 170 -9.10 -8.11 13.92
C LEU A 170 -9.74 -9.28 14.67
N THR A 171 -10.87 -9.78 14.15
CA THR A 171 -11.52 -10.98 14.69
C THR A 171 -10.60 -12.19 14.55
N ARG A 172 -9.96 -12.37 13.38
CA ARG A 172 -9.00 -13.45 13.20
C ARG A 172 -7.77 -13.33 14.07
N ALA A 173 -7.20 -12.14 14.21
CA ALA A 173 -6.07 -11.91 15.09
C ALA A 173 -6.41 -12.29 16.54
N ARG A 174 -7.61 -11.92 17.02
CA ARG A 174 -8.09 -12.29 18.36
C ARG A 174 -8.23 -13.81 18.53
N GLU A 175 -8.83 -14.49 17.56
CA GLU A 175 -8.99 -15.95 17.59
C GLU A 175 -7.65 -16.70 17.57
N LEU A 176 -6.62 -16.11 16.97
CA LEU A 176 -5.25 -16.63 16.95
C LEU A 176 -4.43 -16.19 18.18
N GLY A 177 -4.98 -15.39 19.08
CA GLY A 177 -4.27 -14.88 20.27
C GLY A 177 -3.15 -13.89 19.95
N ILE A 178 -3.20 -13.21 18.81
CA ILE A 178 -2.17 -12.29 18.32
C ILE A 178 -2.41 -10.90 18.92
N SER A 179 -1.37 -10.28 19.49
CA SER A 179 -1.48 -8.91 19.99
C SER A 179 -1.50 -7.90 18.84
N VAL A 180 -2.53 -7.05 18.80
CA VAL A 180 -2.74 -6.07 17.72
C VAL A 180 -2.64 -4.64 18.24
N GLN A 181 -2.05 -3.76 17.43
CA GLN A 181 -2.13 -2.32 17.61
C GLN A 181 -2.57 -1.64 16.31
N LEU A 182 -3.43 -0.64 16.43
CA LEU A 182 -3.82 0.22 15.30
C LEU A 182 -2.94 1.47 15.25
N THR A 183 -2.56 1.88 14.04
CA THR A 183 -2.07 3.25 13.79
C THR A 183 -3.26 4.19 13.57
N ASP A 184 -2.98 5.47 13.34
CA ASP A 184 -4.00 6.44 12.98
C ASP A 184 -4.67 6.07 11.64
N PRO A 185 -6.01 6.22 11.54
CA PRO A 185 -6.72 6.07 10.28
C PRO A 185 -6.21 7.03 9.22
N PHE A 186 -6.25 6.57 7.97
CA PHE A 186 -5.88 7.38 6.81
C PHE A 186 -6.87 7.17 5.67
N TYR A 187 -7.01 8.15 4.78
CA TYR A 187 -7.89 8.03 3.63
C TYR A 187 -7.13 7.44 2.43
N ASP A 188 -7.85 6.67 1.62
CA ASP A 188 -7.40 6.13 0.35
C ASP A 188 -7.94 6.97 -0.83
N ILE A 189 -7.43 6.72 -2.03
CA ILE A 189 -7.81 7.49 -3.23
C ILE A 189 -8.59 6.58 -4.16
N ASP A 190 -9.90 6.46 -3.95
CA ASP A 190 -10.72 5.45 -4.62
C ASP A 190 -11.86 6.06 -5.44
N ILE A 191 -12.41 7.19 -4.99
CA ILE A 191 -13.47 7.93 -5.68
C ILE A 191 -13.06 9.36 -5.98
N ALA A 192 -13.86 10.06 -6.79
CA ALA A 192 -13.57 11.43 -7.21
C ALA A 192 -13.48 12.42 -6.02
N ALA A 193 -14.19 12.15 -4.91
CA ALA A 193 -14.10 12.97 -3.71
C ALA A 193 -12.69 12.92 -3.09
N ASP A 194 -12.11 11.72 -2.98
CA ASP A 194 -10.77 11.52 -2.43
C ASP A 194 -9.71 12.19 -3.32
N LEU A 195 -9.88 12.10 -4.64
CA LEU A 195 -8.99 12.75 -5.59
C LEU A 195 -9.02 14.28 -5.46
N ARG A 196 -10.21 14.88 -5.23
CA ARG A 196 -10.32 16.32 -4.95
C ARG A 196 -9.62 16.70 -3.65
N GLN A 197 -9.83 15.91 -2.59
CA GLN A 197 -9.15 16.10 -1.31
C GLN A 197 -7.62 16.06 -1.48
N LEU A 198 -7.11 15.05 -2.19
CA LEU A 198 -5.68 14.94 -2.51
C LEU A 198 -5.17 16.15 -3.32
N ALA A 199 -5.95 16.62 -4.30
CA ALA A 199 -5.57 17.78 -5.11
C ALA A 199 -5.43 19.06 -4.26
N ASP A 200 -6.35 19.29 -3.32
CA ASP A 200 -6.26 20.43 -2.41
C ASP A 200 -5.09 20.32 -1.43
N GLU A 201 -4.75 19.11 -1.00
CA GLU A 201 -3.55 18.85 -0.19
C GLU A 201 -2.26 19.12 -0.98
N LEU A 202 -2.13 18.52 -2.17
CA LEU A 202 -0.92 18.62 -2.99
C LEU A 202 -0.73 20.00 -3.63
N ARG A 203 -1.80 20.80 -3.79
CA ARG A 203 -1.66 22.22 -4.15
C ARG A 203 -0.90 23.00 -3.08
N ARG A 204 -1.10 22.66 -1.80
CA ARG A 204 -0.43 23.30 -0.66
C ARG A 204 0.94 22.67 -0.38
N MET A 205 1.06 21.37 -0.57
CA MET A 205 2.26 20.59 -0.24
C MET A 205 2.66 19.65 -1.38
N PRO A 206 3.08 20.18 -2.55
CA PRO A 206 3.35 19.36 -3.74
C PRO A 206 4.49 18.37 -3.53
N ARG A 207 5.39 18.64 -2.58
CA ARG A 207 6.53 17.76 -2.26
C ARG A 207 6.12 16.42 -1.65
N LYS A 208 4.90 16.28 -1.13
CA LYS A 208 4.41 15.00 -0.59
C LYS A 208 4.28 13.93 -1.66
N ALA A 209 3.81 14.30 -2.85
CA ALA A 209 3.69 13.39 -3.99
C ALA A 209 3.95 14.17 -5.29
N PRO A 210 5.22 14.43 -5.64
CA PRO A 210 5.58 15.38 -6.70
C PRO A 210 5.00 15.03 -8.07
N ARG A 211 5.01 13.75 -8.46
CA ARG A 211 4.50 13.31 -9.77
C ARG A 211 2.98 13.43 -9.81
N THR A 212 2.33 13.04 -8.72
CA THR A 212 0.88 13.15 -8.57
C THR A 212 0.44 14.62 -8.58
N ALA A 213 1.18 15.50 -7.90
CA ALA A 213 0.91 16.94 -7.87
C ALA A 213 1.06 17.58 -9.25
N GLU A 214 2.11 17.20 -10.00
CA GLU A 214 2.31 17.66 -11.38
C GLU A 214 1.17 17.19 -12.29
N TRP A 215 0.80 15.91 -12.20
CA TRP A 215 -0.30 15.34 -12.99
C TRP A 215 -1.62 16.08 -12.73
N LEU A 216 -1.99 16.27 -11.45
CA LEU A 216 -3.19 17.01 -11.06
C LEU A 216 -3.19 18.45 -11.58
N SER A 217 -2.02 19.11 -11.56
CA SER A 217 -1.86 20.46 -12.08
C SER A 217 -2.08 20.54 -13.60
N LYS A 218 -1.64 19.51 -14.35
CA LYS A 218 -1.89 19.41 -15.80
C LYS A 218 -3.36 19.17 -16.11
N GLN A 219 -4.01 18.25 -15.40
CA GLN A 219 -5.43 17.96 -15.57
C GLN A 219 -6.31 19.18 -15.28
N ALA A 220 -5.98 19.95 -14.24
CA ALA A 220 -6.70 21.19 -13.93
C ALA A 220 -6.60 22.23 -15.04
N ARG A 221 -5.47 22.32 -15.75
CA ARG A 221 -5.31 23.25 -16.89
C ARG A 221 -6.09 22.79 -18.11
N ALA A 222 -6.04 21.49 -18.42
CA ALA A 222 -6.74 20.91 -19.57
C ALA A 222 -8.27 20.96 -19.45
N GLY A 223 -8.82 21.00 -18.23
CA GLY A 223 -10.26 21.15 -17.99
C GLY A 223 -10.79 22.59 -18.03
N HIS A 224 -9.92 23.60 -18.20
CA HIS A 224 -10.29 25.01 -18.35
C HIS A 224 -10.13 25.52 -19.80
N GLU A 225 -9.81 24.62 -20.74
CA GLU A 225 -9.79 24.86 -22.19
C GLU A 225 -11.02 24.19 -22.84
#